data_AF-A0A9E1RMK1-F1
#
_entry.id   AF-A0A9E1RMK1-F1
#
_cell.length_a   1.000
_cell.length_b   1.000
_cell.length_c   1.000
_cell.angle_alpha   90.00
_cell.angle_beta   90.00
_cell.angle_gamma   90.00
#
_symmetry.space_group_name_H-M   'P 1'
#
loop_
_entity.id
_entity.type
_entity.pdbx_description
1 polymer ?
#
loop_
_entity_poly.entity_id
_entity_poly.type
_entity_poly.pdbx_seq_one_letter_code
_entity_poly.pdbx_strand_id
1 'polypeptide(L)'
;MHFIPAADAINYCRAHNDDLASIVAGHPDRFVGLASLPMQDIDAAIAELDRCVNELGLLGSYTGTDFGIHLDDAKLDPFFEACVELDVPWFLHPAPTGLDGPLRDDRMTRFSLELVAEFSLEEMLAVAM
;
A
#
# COMPACT_ATOMS: atom_id res chain seq x y z
N MET A 1 6.04 -1.35 -6.54
CA MET A 1 6.45 0.06 -6.22
C MET A 1 7.50 0.14 -5.11
N HIS A 2 7.51 -0.79 -4.17
CA HIS A 2 8.25 -0.63 -2.91
C HIS A 2 9.78 -0.84 -3.01
N PHE A 3 10.26 -1.39 -4.12
CA PHE A 3 11.69 -1.71 -4.34
C PHE A 3 12.41 -0.70 -5.26
N ILE A 4 11.98 0.57 -5.24
CA ILE A 4 12.62 1.69 -5.97
C ILE A 4 13.12 2.75 -4.98
N PRO A 5 14.01 3.67 -5.37
CA PRO A 5 14.47 4.75 -4.50
C PRO A 5 13.30 5.55 -3.89
N ALA A 6 13.40 5.93 -2.62
CA ALA A 6 12.33 6.62 -1.89
C ALA A 6 11.86 7.91 -2.60
N ALA A 7 12.80 8.72 -3.11
CA ALA A 7 12.47 9.94 -3.84
C ALA A 7 11.61 9.67 -5.09
N ASP A 8 11.86 8.58 -5.81
CA ASP A 8 11.08 8.23 -6.99
C ASP A 8 9.67 7.77 -6.61
N ALA A 9 9.54 6.99 -5.53
CA ALA A 9 8.23 6.58 -5.02
C ALA A 9 7.41 7.73 -4.45
N ILE A 10 8.02 8.69 -3.75
CA ILE A 10 7.34 9.89 -3.26
C ILE A 10 6.76 10.67 -4.43
N ASN A 11 7.56 10.93 -5.47
CA ASN A 11 7.12 11.65 -6.65
C ASN A 11 5.99 10.91 -7.38
N TYR A 12 6.13 9.58 -7.52
CA TYR A 12 5.10 8.76 -8.13
C TYR A 12 3.79 8.82 -7.32
N CYS A 13 3.85 8.57 -6.01
CA CYS A 13 2.66 8.48 -5.18
C CYS A 13 1.89 9.81 -5.19
N ARG A 14 2.60 10.94 -5.10
CA ARG A 14 1.98 12.26 -5.21
C ARG A 14 1.23 12.44 -6.53
N ALA A 15 1.89 12.19 -7.66
CA ALA A 15 1.27 12.34 -8.97
C ALA A 15 0.09 11.38 -9.16
N HIS A 16 0.25 10.12 -8.74
CA HIS A 16 -0.79 9.10 -8.80
C HIS A 16 -2.03 9.48 -7.97
N ASN A 17 -1.81 9.95 -6.74
CA ASN A 17 -2.89 10.32 -5.84
C ASN A 17 -3.62 11.58 -6.32
N ASP A 18 -2.91 12.55 -6.91
CA ASP A 18 -3.52 13.74 -7.53
C ASP A 18 -4.43 13.34 -8.72
N ASP A 19 -3.96 12.42 -9.58
CA ASP A 19 -4.75 11.90 -10.69
C ASP A 19 -5.96 11.07 -10.21
N LEU A 20 -5.77 10.23 -9.19
CA LEU A 20 -6.86 9.45 -8.57
C LEU A 20 -7.93 10.38 -8.00
N ALA A 21 -7.54 11.41 -7.24
CA ALA A 21 -8.44 12.39 -6.67
C ALA A 21 -9.22 13.15 -7.76
N SER A 22 -8.56 13.50 -8.87
CA SER A 22 -9.21 14.12 -10.03
C SER A 22 -10.29 13.22 -10.65
N ILE A 23 -10.01 11.92 -10.80
CA ILE A 23 -10.98 10.94 -11.30
C ILE A 23 -12.17 10.79 -10.34
N VAL A 24 -11.91 10.69 -9.03
CA VAL A 24 -12.94 10.58 -8.00
C VAL A 24 -13.83 11.83 -7.99
N ALA A 25 -13.23 13.02 -8.08
CA ALA A 25 -13.96 14.29 -8.14
C ALA A 25 -14.89 14.41 -9.36
N GLY A 26 -14.60 13.70 -10.45
CA GLY A 26 -15.46 13.61 -11.63
C GLY A 26 -16.75 12.80 -11.40
N HIS A 27 -16.73 11.84 -10.45
CA HIS A 27 -17.87 10.94 -10.15
C HIS A 27 -17.96 10.59 -8.65
N PRO A 28 -18.13 11.59 -7.76
CA PRO A 28 -18.01 11.39 -6.31
C PRO A 28 -19.15 10.55 -5.70
N ASP A 29 -20.27 10.37 -6.42
CA ASP A 29 -21.38 9.50 -6.05
C ASP A 29 -21.14 8.02 -6.41
N ARG A 30 -20.06 7.73 -7.15
CA ARG A 30 -19.75 6.39 -7.70
C ARG A 30 -18.40 5.85 -7.27
N PHE A 31 -17.42 6.72 -7.05
CA PHE A 31 -16.05 6.34 -6.74
C PHE A 31 -15.58 6.95 -5.44
N VAL A 32 -14.73 6.18 -4.76
CA VAL A 32 -13.90 6.61 -3.65
C VAL A 32 -12.47 6.18 -3.96
N GLY A 33 -11.49 6.87 -3.39
CA GLY A 33 -10.07 6.56 -3.60
C GLY A 33 -9.36 6.25 -2.28
N LEU A 34 -8.35 5.38 -2.37
CA LEU A 34 -7.39 5.09 -1.32
C LEU A 34 -6.00 5.46 -1.82
N ALA A 35 -5.23 6.16 -1.01
CA ALA A 35 -3.91 6.67 -1.35
C ALA A 35 -2.90 5.53 -1.53
N SER A 36 -2.09 5.61 -2.58
CA SER A 36 -0.84 4.85 -2.67
C SER A 36 0.24 5.58 -1.85
N LEU A 37 1.06 4.83 -1.12
CA LEU A 37 2.04 5.39 -0.19
C LEU A 37 3.48 4.91 -0.45
N PRO A 38 4.49 5.79 -0.27
CA PRO A 38 5.90 5.45 -0.40
C PRO A 38 6.44 4.73 0.86
N MET A 39 5.95 3.53 1.14
CA MET A 39 6.18 2.78 2.40
C MET A 39 7.64 2.47 2.77
N GLN A 40 8.60 2.66 1.85
CA GLN A 40 10.03 2.59 2.17
C GLN A 40 10.55 3.79 2.99
N ASP A 41 9.75 4.86 3.11
CA ASP A 41 10.00 6.03 3.96
C ASP A 41 8.71 6.33 4.74
N ILE A 42 8.69 5.93 6.01
CA ILE A 42 7.48 5.99 6.86
C ILE A 42 7.04 7.43 7.12
N ASP A 43 7.99 8.35 7.33
CA ASP A 43 7.66 9.76 7.56
C ASP A 43 7.02 10.37 6.30
N ALA A 44 7.56 10.04 5.12
CA ALA A 44 6.97 10.47 3.86
C ALA A 44 5.60 9.83 3.58
N ALA A 45 5.40 8.57 3.98
CA ALA A 45 4.12 7.88 3.87
C ALA A 45 3.04 8.51 4.76
N ILE A 46 3.39 8.87 6.00
CA ILE A 46 2.48 9.58 6.92
C ILE A 46 2.10 10.95 6.35
N ALA A 47 3.10 11.73 5.89
CA ALA A 47 2.85 13.05 5.32
C ALA A 47 1.97 13.00 4.06
N GLU A 48 2.15 11.98 3.22
CA GLU A 48 1.32 11.81 2.02
C GLU A 48 -0.09 11.30 2.35
N LEU A 49 -0.25 10.45 3.37
CA LEU A 49 -1.55 10.02 3.87
C LEU A 49 -2.36 11.21 4.40
N ASP A 50 -1.74 12.04 5.24
CA ASP A 50 -2.35 13.27 5.77
C ASP A 50 -2.84 14.18 4.64
N ARG A 51 -1.97 14.47 3.66
CA ARG A 51 -2.33 15.26 2.48
C ARG A 51 -3.50 14.65 1.70
N CYS A 52 -3.46 13.35 1.46
CA CYS A 52 -4.49 12.65 0.71
C CYS A 52 -5.85 12.70 1.38
N VAL A 53 -5.88 12.56 2.71
CA VAL A 53 -7.13 12.60 3.49
C VAL A 53 -7.64 14.03 3.63
N ASN A 54 -6.79 14.94 4.10
CA ASN A 54 -7.20 16.29 4.48
C ASN A 54 -7.30 17.28 3.32
N GLU A 55 -6.52 17.10 2.25
CA GLU A 55 -6.53 18.01 1.09
C GLU A 55 -7.24 17.41 -0.13
N LEU A 56 -7.10 16.11 -0.39
CA LEU A 56 -7.66 15.46 -1.58
C LEU A 56 -8.99 14.73 -1.34
N GLY A 57 -9.37 14.50 -0.09
CA GLY A 57 -10.60 13.80 0.26
C GLY A 57 -10.58 12.29 -0.03
N LEU A 58 -9.40 11.68 -0.09
CA LEU A 58 -9.26 10.22 -0.14
C LEU A 58 -9.62 9.61 1.23
N LEU A 59 -10.13 8.38 1.24
CA LEU A 59 -10.74 7.77 2.43
C LEU A 59 -9.81 6.82 3.19
N GLY A 60 -8.50 6.92 2.99
CA GLY A 60 -7.50 6.04 3.59
C GLY A 60 -6.41 5.67 2.61
N SER A 61 -5.73 4.55 2.89
CA SER A 61 -4.58 4.10 2.11
C SER A 61 -4.69 2.66 1.63
N TYR A 62 -3.89 2.36 0.61
CA TYR A 62 -3.73 1.04 0.02
C TYR A 62 -2.26 0.71 -0.13
N THR A 63 -1.83 -0.46 0.34
CA THR A 63 -0.46 -0.96 0.12
C THR A 63 -0.40 -2.48 -0.03
N GLY A 64 0.70 -2.97 -0.62
CA GLY A 64 1.03 -4.39 -0.59
C GLY A 64 1.40 -4.89 0.82
N THR A 65 1.48 -6.21 1.01
CA THR A 65 2.00 -6.84 2.24
C THR A 65 3.53 -6.95 2.29
N ASP A 66 4.22 -6.74 1.16
CA ASP A 66 5.68 -6.75 1.06
C ASP A 66 6.20 -5.40 0.55
N PHE A 67 6.77 -4.63 1.48
CA PHE A 67 7.44 -3.37 1.21
C PHE A 67 8.78 -3.25 1.97
N GLY A 68 9.37 -4.39 2.34
CA GLY A 68 10.67 -4.45 3.03
C GLY A 68 10.65 -4.20 4.54
N ILE A 69 9.49 -3.93 5.12
CA ILE A 69 9.26 -3.82 6.57
C ILE A 69 8.11 -4.78 6.91
N HIS A 70 8.27 -5.59 7.95
CA HIS A 70 7.21 -6.48 8.41
C HIS A 70 6.15 -5.70 9.19
N LEU A 71 4.89 -6.16 9.16
CA LEU A 71 3.77 -5.46 9.80
C LEU A 71 3.89 -5.39 11.33
N ASP A 72 4.68 -6.27 11.95
CA ASP A 72 4.98 -6.34 13.38
C ASP A 72 6.24 -5.55 13.79
N ASP A 73 6.93 -4.90 12.84
CA ASP A 73 8.10 -4.07 13.14
C ASP A 73 7.66 -2.74 13.76
N ALA A 74 8.20 -2.41 14.94
CA ALA A 74 7.93 -1.17 15.67
C ALA A 74 8.19 0.11 14.87
N LYS A 75 8.94 0.04 13.75
CA LYS A 75 9.06 1.16 12.79
C LYS A 75 7.71 1.60 12.19
N LEU A 76 6.70 0.72 12.17
CA LEU A 76 5.36 1.05 11.70
C LEU A 76 4.47 1.65 12.79
N ASP A 77 4.87 1.65 14.08
CA ASP A 77 4.08 2.24 15.16
C ASP A 77 3.62 3.68 14.83
N PRO A 78 4.49 4.59 14.34
CA PRO A 78 4.05 5.94 13.97
C PRO A 78 3.05 5.97 12.81
N PHE A 79 3.13 5.00 11.90
CA PHE A 79 2.19 4.88 10.78
C PHE A 79 0.82 4.39 11.25
N PHE A 80 0.79 3.43 12.17
CA PHE A 80 -0.45 2.99 12.82
C PHE A 80 -1.09 4.12 13.62
N GLU A 81 -0.30 4.88 14.37
CA GLU A 81 -0.77 6.07 15.09
C GLU A 81 -1.39 7.08 14.12
N ALA A 82 -0.73 7.39 13.00
CA ALA A 82 -1.28 8.31 12.00
C ALA A 82 -2.60 7.83 11.39
N CYS A 83 -2.76 6.53 11.11
CA CYS A 83 -4.02 5.97 10.63
C CYS A 83 -5.16 6.15 11.66
N VAL A 84 -4.85 5.96 12.94
CA VAL A 84 -5.80 6.15 14.05
C VAL A 84 -6.15 7.62 14.24
N GLU A 85 -5.16 8.51 14.21
CA GLU A 85 -5.35 9.96 14.36
C GLU A 85 -6.21 10.55 13.23
N LEU A 86 -6.00 10.08 12.00
CA LEU A 86 -6.80 10.48 10.84
C LEU A 86 -8.17 9.80 10.75
N ASP A 87 -8.41 8.77 11.57
CA ASP A 87 -9.62 7.92 11.56
C ASP A 87 -9.90 7.30 10.16
N VAL A 88 -8.85 6.74 9.54
CA VAL A 88 -8.95 6.13 8.20
C VAL A 88 -8.45 4.69 8.16
N PRO A 89 -9.05 3.83 7.32
CA PRO A 89 -8.56 2.48 7.10
C PRO A 89 -7.25 2.43 6.32
N TRP A 90 -6.44 1.43 6.64
CA TRP A 90 -5.34 0.96 5.81
C TRP A 90 -5.73 -0.37 5.15
N PHE A 91 -5.95 -0.36 3.83
CA PHE A 91 -6.29 -1.56 3.09
C PHE A 91 -5.01 -2.28 2.61
N LEU A 92 -4.80 -3.48 3.13
CA LEU A 92 -3.71 -4.36 2.74
C LEU A 92 -4.13 -5.26 1.59
N HIS A 93 -3.25 -5.42 0.60
CA HIS A 93 -3.41 -6.37 -0.49
C HIS A 93 -2.17 -7.25 -0.58
N PRO A 94 -2.30 -8.55 -0.89
CA PRO A 94 -1.16 -9.45 -0.97
C PRO A 94 -0.17 -8.98 -2.02
N ALA A 95 1.11 -9.13 -1.69
CA ALA A 95 2.24 -8.96 -2.59
C ALA A 95 2.95 -10.33 -2.75
N PRO A 96 2.35 -11.30 -3.48
CA PRO A 96 2.94 -12.61 -3.67
C PRO A 96 4.25 -12.53 -4.45
N THR A 97 5.06 -13.59 -4.34
CA THR A 97 6.36 -13.63 -4.98
C THR A 97 6.25 -13.73 -6.50
N GLY A 98 7.19 -13.11 -7.20
CA GLY A 98 7.30 -13.21 -8.66
C GLY A 98 6.39 -12.29 -9.48
N LEU A 99 5.39 -11.63 -8.90
CA LEU A 99 4.60 -10.60 -9.60
C LEU A 99 5.31 -9.24 -9.60
N ASP A 100 5.78 -8.79 -8.43
CA ASP A 100 6.45 -7.49 -8.26
C ASP A 100 7.83 -7.58 -7.57
N GLY A 101 8.33 -8.80 -7.35
CA GLY A 101 9.59 -9.11 -6.66
C GLY A 101 10.26 -10.38 -7.19
N PRO A 102 11.42 -10.80 -6.64
CA PRO A 102 12.10 -12.01 -7.09
C PRO A 102 11.22 -13.25 -6.85
N LEU A 103 11.19 -14.15 -7.84
CA LEU A 103 10.57 -15.46 -7.70
C LEU A 103 11.25 -16.23 -6.56
N ARG A 104 10.50 -16.58 -5.50
CA ARG A 104 11.03 -17.43 -4.42
C ARG A 104 11.03 -18.91 -4.82
N ASP A 105 10.05 -19.36 -5.61
CA ASP A 105 9.93 -20.74 -6.13
C ASP A 105 9.27 -20.78 -7.52
N ASP A 106 9.94 -21.36 -8.51
CA ASP A 106 9.48 -21.43 -9.91
C ASP A 106 8.25 -22.33 -10.11
N ARG A 107 7.96 -23.22 -9.17
CA ARG A 107 6.79 -24.11 -9.23
C ARG A 107 5.49 -23.37 -8.94
N MET A 108 5.54 -22.21 -8.29
CA MET A 108 4.36 -21.40 -8.01
C MET A 108 3.71 -20.93 -9.32
N THR A 109 4.52 -20.32 -10.20
CA THR A 109 4.06 -19.81 -11.50
C THR A 109 3.66 -20.90 -12.49
N ARG A 110 4.26 -22.09 -12.39
CA ARG A 110 3.97 -23.20 -13.31
C ARG A 110 2.50 -23.65 -13.30
N PHE A 111 1.82 -23.50 -12.19
CA PHE A 111 0.42 -23.94 -12.01
C PHE A 111 -0.51 -22.82 -11.53
N SER A 112 -0.08 -21.57 -11.65
CA SER A 112 -0.80 -20.39 -11.16
C SER A 112 -1.15 -20.48 -9.66
N LEU A 113 -0.25 -21.06 -8.87
CA LEU A 113 -0.45 -21.22 -7.42
C LEU A 113 -0.25 -19.91 -6.67
N GLU A 114 0.38 -18.92 -7.29
CA GLU A 114 0.45 -17.57 -6.76
C GLU A 114 -0.95 -17.05 -6.41
N LEU A 115 -1.89 -17.12 -7.36
CA LEU A 115 -3.25 -16.61 -7.16
C LEU A 115 -4.09 -17.50 -6.22
N VAL A 116 -3.92 -18.82 -6.30
CA VAL A 116 -4.80 -19.78 -5.61
C VAL A 116 -4.37 -20.06 -4.18
N ALA A 117 -3.07 -19.98 -3.89
CA ALA A 117 -2.51 -20.35 -2.59
C ALA A 117 -1.70 -19.22 -1.96
N GLU A 118 -0.89 -18.51 -2.74
CA GLU A 118 0.08 -17.56 -2.18
C GLU A 118 -0.55 -16.24 -1.74
N PHE A 119 -1.50 -15.67 -2.49
CA PHE A 119 -2.20 -14.44 -2.10
C PHE A 119 -2.79 -14.54 -0.70
N SER A 120 -3.62 -15.56 -0.45
CA SER A 120 -4.26 -15.75 0.85
C SER A 120 -3.26 -16.14 1.95
N LEU A 121 -2.20 -16.87 1.60
CA LEU A 121 -1.16 -17.25 2.57
C LEU A 121 -0.33 -16.04 3.00
N GLU A 122 0.06 -15.16 2.08
CA GLU A 122 0.85 -13.97 2.38
C GLU A 122 0.07 -12.99 3.26
N GLU A 123 -1.22 -12.74 2.98
CA GLU A 123 -2.06 -11.94 3.90
C GLU A 123 -2.15 -12.58 5.30
N MET A 124 -2.34 -13.91 5.36
CA MET A 124 -2.41 -14.63 6.63
C MET A 124 -1.11 -14.49 7.42
N LEU A 125 0.04 -14.66 6.76
CA LEU A 125 1.35 -14.55 7.41
C LEU A 125 1.65 -13.13 7.84
N ALA A 126 1.33 -12.14 7.01
CA ALA A 126 1.58 -10.73 7.30
C ALA A 126 0.83 -10.26 8.56
N VAL A 127 -0.39 -10.75 8.79
CA VAL A 127 -1.25 -10.30 9.90
C VAL A 127 -1.14 -11.19 11.16
N ALA A 128 -0.66 -12.43 11.03
CA ALA A 128 -0.60 -13.38 12.15
C ALA A 128 0.68 -13.31 13.00
N MET A 129 1.69 -12.57 12.54
CA MET A 129 2.95 -12.33 13.26
C MET A 129 2.81 -11.14 14.20
#